data_AF-G7YBS3-F1
#
_entry.id   AF-G7YBS3-F1
#
_cell.length_a   1.000
_cell.length_b   1.000
_cell.length_c   1.000
_cell.angle_alpha   90.00
_cell.angle_beta   90.00
_cell.angle_gamma   90.00
#
_symmetry.space_group_name_H-M   'P 1'
#
loop_
_entity.id
_entity.type
_entity.pdbx_description
1 polymer ?
#
loop_
_entity_poly.entity_id
_entity_poly.type
_entity_poly.pdbx_seq_one_letter_code
_entity_poly.pdbx_strand_id
1 'polypeptide(L)'
;MLLLQLQEHFATALIRLNLLECTYSPIDFETTWELCVRLRKPEHNLNETSPISWIEDSYKKHNIVDRTIFPIKSVDTPYVQVGCFFLSIPNIYRCKFC
;
A
#
# COMPACT_ATOMS: atom_id res chain seq x y z
N MET A 1 -19.92 8.35 -16.74
CA MET A 1 -20.09 8.60 -15.29
C MET A 1 -18.99 7.93 -14.46
N LEU A 2 -18.66 6.65 -14.70
CA LEU A 2 -17.60 5.92 -13.98
C LEU A 2 -16.24 6.64 -13.95
N LEU A 3 -15.78 7.18 -15.08
CA LEU A 3 -14.49 7.88 -15.17
C LEU A 3 -14.39 9.06 -14.20
N LEU A 4 -15.44 9.89 -14.14
CA LEU A 4 -15.50 11.06 -13.27
C LEU A 4 -15.47 10.63 -11.79
N GLN A 5 -16.24 9.60 -11.44
CA GLN A 5 -16.27 9.07 -10.07
C GLN A 5 -14.91 8.51 -9.63
N LEU A 6 -14.18 7.84 -10.53
CA LEU A 6 -12.83 7.36 -10.25
C LEU A 6 -11.84 8.52 -10.12
N GLN A 7 -11.91 9.53 -11.00
CA GLN A 7 -11.06 10.72 -10.93
C GLN A 7 -11.26 11.47 -9.61
N GLU A 8 -12.51 11.70 -9.20
CA GLU A 8 -12.85 12.33 -7.93
C GLU A 8 -12.37 11.49 -6.73
N HIS A 9 -12.51 10.16 -6.81
CA HIS A 9 -12.02 9.24 -5.80
C HIS A 9 -10.49 9.35 -5.62
N PHE A 10 -9.73 9.27 -6.72
CA PHE A 10 -8.27 9.37 -6.67
C PHE A 10 -7.80 10.76 -6.23
N ALA A 11 -8.44 11.84 -6.71
CA ALA A 11 -8.12 13.19 -6.27
C ALA A 11 -8.34 13.35 -4.75
N THR A 12 -9.45 12.83 -4.23
CA THR A 12 -9.74 12.86 -2.79
C THR A 12 -8.73 12.03 -1.99
N ALA A 13 -8.34 10.87 -2.50
CA ALA A 13 -7.35 10.01 -1.86
C ALA A 13 -5.99 10.72 -1.76
N LEU A 14 -5.54 11.39 -2.82
CA LEU A 14 -4.29 12.17 -2.83
C LEU A 14 -4.31 13.32 -1.81
N ILE A 15 -5.42 14.06 -1.73
CA ILE A 15 -5.57 15.14 -0.74
C ILE A 15 -5.46 14.58 0.68
N ARG A 16 -6.13 13.45 0.97
CA ARG A 16 -6.09 12.82 2.29
C ARG A 16 -4.73 12.24 2.63
N LEU A 17 -4.00 11.70 1.64
CA LEU A 17 -2.62 11.24 1.80
C LEU A 17 -1.69 12.40 2.20
N ASN A 18 -1.81 13.56 1.56
CA ASN A 18 -1.00 14.73 1.92
C ASN A 18 -1.27 15.23 3.35
N LEU A 19 -2.48 15.00 3.87
CA LEU A 19 -2.83 15.35 5.26
C LEU A 19 -2.32 14.33 6.29
N LEU A 20 -1.80 13.17 5.86
CA LEU A 20 -1.23 12.18 6.78
C LEU A 20 0.02 12.71 7.48
N GLU A 21 0.79 13.57 6.84
CA GLU A 21 1.95 14.23 7.46
C GLU A 21 1.57 15.02 8.72
N CYS A 22 0.34 15.52 8.80
CA CYS A 22 -0.18 16.23 9.97
C CYS A 22 -0.60 15.30 11.12
N THR A 23 -0.79 14.01 10.84
CA THR A 23 -1.28 13.01 11.82
C THR A 23 -0.21 12.02 12.24
N TYR A 24 0.87 11.89 11.46
CA TYR A 24 1.95 10.96 11.73
C TYR A 24 3.23 11.63 12.18
N SER A 25 3.90 10.96 13.11
CA SER A 25 5.29 11.30 13.44
C SER A 25 6.16 11.21 12.18
N PRO A 26 7.12 12.13 12.01
CA PRO A 26 8.07 12.05 10.92
C PRO A 26 8.74 10.68 10.88
N ILE A 27 8.88 10.16 9.67
CA ILE A 27 9.61 8.92 9.40
C ILE A 27 11.11 9.24 9.48
N ASP A 28 11.91 8.32 10.03
CA ASP A 28 13.36 8.49 10.13
C ASP A 28 14.00 8.66 8.74
N PHE A 29 15.03 9.52 8.68
CA PHE A 29 15.70 9.98 7.47
C PHE A 29 16.22 8.85 6.55
N GLU A 30 16.46 7.65 7.07
CA GLU A 30 17.00 6.51 6.32
C GLU A 30 15.94 5.45 5.95
N THR A 31 14.65 5.79 6.05
CA THR A 31 13.60 4.82 5.75
C THR A 31 13.45 4.61 4.25
N THR A 32 13.57 3.34 3.82
CA THR A 32 13.34 2.92 2.44
C THR A 32 11.91 2.39 2.28
N TRP A 33 11.45 2.31 1.02
CA TRP A 33 10.15 1.74 0.68
C TRP A 33 10.30 0.65 -0.38
N GLU A 34 9.40 -0.31 -0.35
CA GLU A 34 9.32 -1.40 -1.33
C GLU A 34 7.88 -1.54 -1.83
N LEU A 35 7.71 -1.86 -3.11
CA LEU A 35 6.40 -2.13 -3.70
C LEU A 35 6.02 -3.60 -3.48
N CYS A 36 4.95 -3.83 -2.75
CA CYS A 36 4.39 -5.17 -2.55
C CYS A 36 3.09 -5.35 -3.34
N VAL A 37 2.95 -6.48 -4.05
CA VAL A 37 1.72 -6.84 -4.77
C VAL A 37 1.15 -8.14 -4.20
N ARG A 38 -0.11 -8.10 -3.81
CA ARG A 38 -0.83 -9.30 -3.35
C ARG A 38 -1.65 -9.88 -4.50
N LEU A 39 -1.28 -11.07 -4.95
CA LEU A 39 -2.02 -11.80 -5.98
C LEU A 39 -3.21 -12.56 -5.37
N ARG A 40 -4.30 -12.66 -6.14
CA ARG A 40 -5.49 -13.42 -5.73
C ARG A 40 -5.24 -14.94 -5.76
N LYS A 41 -4.45 -15.40 -6.72
CA LYS A 41 -4.10 -16.80 -6.92
C LYS A 41 -2.58 -16.96 -6.77
N PRO A 42 -2.10 -17.90 -5.94
CA PRO A 42 -0.67 -18.08 -5.67
C PRO A 42 0.10 -18.61 -6.89
N GLU A 43 -0.60 -19.22 -7.83
CA GLU A 43 -0.04 -19.84 -9.04
C GLU A 43 0.36 -18.82 -10.11
N HIS A 44 -0.05 -17.55 -9.98
CA HIS A 44 0.32 -16.52 -10.94
C HIS A 44 1.76 -16.08 -10.72
N ASN A 45 2.64 -16.44 -11.65
CA ASN A 45 4.02 -15.99 -11.67
C ASN A 45 4.14 -14.64 -12.40
N LEU A 46 4.36 -13.56 -11.66
CA LEU A 46 4.54 -12.23 -12.26
C LEU A 46 5.77 -12.16 -13.16
N ASN A 47 6.79 -13.00 -12.93
CA ASN A 47 8.03 -12.98 -13.69
C ASN A 47 7.89 -13.46 -15.14
N GLU A 48 6.81 -14.17 -15.47
CA GLU A 48 6.56 -14.61 -16.84
C GLU A 48 5.98 -13.49 -17.71
N THR A 49 5.43 -12.44 -17.10
CA THR A 49 4.67 -11.40 -17.80
C THR A 49 5.19 -9.99 -17.55
N SER A 50 6.07 -9.82 -16.54
CA SER A 50 6.60 -8.52 -16.13
C SER A 50 8.04 -8.34 -16.64
N PRO A 51 8.40 -7.13 -17.12
CA PRO A 51 9.79 -6.78 -17.41
C PRO A 51 10.64 -6.64 -16.14
N ILE A 52 10.01 -6.64 -14.96
CA ILE A 52 10.66 -6.52 -13.65
C ILE A 52 10.66 -7.90 -12.97
N SER A 53 11.76 -8.25 -12.32
CA SER A 53 11.84 -9.46 -11.49
C SER A 53 11.19 -9.21 -10.13
N TRP A 54 10.25 -10.08 -9.78
CA TRP A 54 9.52 -10.13 -8.53
C TRP A 54 10.03 -11.29 -7.68
N ILE A 55 10.18 -11.03 -6.39
CA ILE A 55 10.52 -12.02 -5.37
C ILE A 55 9.32 -12.22 -4.45
N GLU A 56 9.12 -13.45 -3.96
CA GLU A 56 8.07 -13.69 -2.97
C GLU A 56 8.43 -12.99 -1.65
N ASP A 57 7.47 -12.25 -1.10
CA ASP A 57 7.66 -11.52 0.14
C ASP A 57 7.87 -12.47 1.33
N SER A 58 9.08 -12.44 1.88
CA SER A 58 9.48 -13.21 3.05
C SER A 58 8.87 -12.71 4.38
N TYR A 59 8.28 -11.50 4.40
CA TYR A 59 7.67 -10.90 5.59
C TYR A 59 6.39 -11.58 6.06
N LYS A 60 5.82 -12.54 5.31
CA LYS A 60 4.76 -13.44 5.83
C LYS A 60 5.17 -14.15 7.13
N LYS A 61 6.46 -14.23 7.47
CA LYS A 61 6.96 -14.85 8.72
C LYS A 61 6.93 -13.95 9.95
N HIS A 62 6.82 -12.63 9.80
CA HIS A 62 6.83 -11.73 10.95
C HIS A 62 5.37 -11.39 11.31
N ASN A 63 4.85 -12.04 12.35
CA ASN A 63 3.60 -11.64 13.00
C ASN A 63 3.81 -10.25 13.61
N ILE A 64 3.58 -9.22 12.81
CA ILE A 64 3.54 -7.83 13.25
C ILE A 64 2.19 -7.66 13.93
N VAL A 65 2.21 -7.77 15.26
CA VAL A 65 1.01 -7.90 16.12
C VAL A 65 0.23 -6.59 16.26
N ASP A 66 0.88 -5.44 16.06
CA ASP A 66 0.24 -4.13 16.18
C ASP A 66 0.24 -3.41 14.83
N ARG A 67 -0.90 -3.40 14.14
CA ARG A 67 -1.09 -2.62 12.90
C ARG A 67 -2.26 -1.69 13.09
N THR A 68 -2.03 -0.40 12.92
CA THR A 68 -3.11 0.59 12.95
C THR A 68 -3.49 0.93 11.51
N ILE A 69 -4.76 0.72 11.17
CA ILE A 69 -5.30 0.93 9.81
C ILE A 69 -6.04 2.27 9.77
N PHE A 70 -5.65 3.12 8.84
CA PHE A 70 -6.25 4.42 8.62
C PHE A 70 -6.96 4.44 7.28
N PRO A 71 -8.30 4.44 7.26
CA PRO A 71 -9.03 4.48 6.01
C PRO A 71 -8.82 5.83 5.32
N ILE A 72 -8.32 5.83 4.09
CA ILE A 72 -8.12 7.04 3.30
C ILE A 72 -9.39 7.33 2.51
N LYS A 73 -9.78 6.43 1.62
CA LYS A 73 -10.99 6.58 0.79
C LYS A 73 -11.38 5.23 0.21
N SER A 74 -12.67 4.98 0.08
CA SER A 74 -13.22 3.88 -0.70
C SER A 74 -14.14 4.39 -1.80
N VAL A 75 -14.28 3.60 -2.86
CA VAL A 75 -15.29 3.73 -3.89
C VAL A 75 -15.83 2.35 -4.19
N ASP A 76 -17.15 2.28 -4.27
CA ASP A 76 -17.89 1.08 -4.66
C ASP A 76 -18.77 1.45 -5.84
N THR A 77 -18.46 0.87 -7.00
CA THR A 77 -19.23 1.04 -8.23
C THR A 77 -19.61 -0.34 -8.75
N PRO A 78 -20.63 -0.45 -9.62
CA PRO A 78 -21.02 -1.74 -10.21
C PRO A 78 -19.89 -2.46 -10.98
N TYR A 79 -18.83 -1.75 -11.37
CA TYR A 79 -17.72 -2.28 -12.18
C TYR A 79 -16.45 -2.50 -11.35
N VAL A 80 -16.21 -1.65 -10.37
CA VAL A 80 -14.95 -1.58 -9.62
C VAL A 80 -15.23 -1.22 -8.17
N GLN A 81 -14.63 -1.98 -7.26
CA GLN A 81 -14.55 -1.68 -5.84
C GLN A 81 -13.08 -1.43 -5.47
N VAL A 82 -12.75 -0.22 -5.01
CA VAL A 82 -11.39 0.17 -4.60
C VAL A 82 -11.43 0.77 -3.21
N GLY A 83 -10.51 0.32 -2.34
CA GLY A 83 -10.25 0.90 -1.04
C GLY A 83 -8.78 1.29 -0.91
N CYS A 84 -8.53 2.52 -0.47
CA CYS A 84 -7.22 3.03 -0.11
C CYS A 84 -7.17 3.22 1.42
N PHE A 85 -6.13 2.71 2.04
CA PHE A 85 -5.87 2.85 3.46
C PHE A 85 -4.37 2.95 3.70
N PHE A 86 -4.00 3.65 4.77
CA PHE A 86 -2.64 3.69 5.27
C PHE A 86 -2.50 2.68 6.41
N LEU A 87 -1.42 1.91 6.40
CA LEU A 87 -1.13 0.92 7.43
C LEU A 87 0.12 1.40 8.18
N SER A 88 -0.06 1.79 9.43
CA SER A 88 1.07 2.11 10.30
C SER A 88 1.44 0.90 11.14
N ILE A 89 2.74 0.64 11.17
CA ILE A 89 3.36 -0.37 11.99
C ILE A 89 4.30 0.36 12.95
N PRO A 90 4.04 0.34 14.27
CA PRO A 90 4.98 0.86 15.24
C PRO A 90 6.25 -0.01 15.23
N ASN A 91 7.42 0.63 15.18
CA ASN A 91 8.76 0.01 15.33
C ASN A 91 9.21 -1.00 14.25
N ILE A 92 9.07 -0.71 12.95
CA ILE A 92 9.94 -1.37 11.95
C ILE A 92 11.15 -0.47 11.68
N TYR A 93 12.20 -0.67 12.49
CA TYR A 93 13.55 -0.25 12.16
C TYR A 93 14.24 -1.40 11.45
N ARG A 94 14.48 -1.35 10.13
CA ARG A 94 15.48 -2.19 9.49
C ARG A 94 16.20 -1.49 8.35
N CYS A 95 17.46 -1.18 8.65
CA CYS A 95 18.55 -1.07 7.69
C CYS A 95 19.06 -2.48 7.35
N LYS A 96 19.17 -2.81 6.05
CA LYS A 96 20.08 -3.85 5.57
C LYS A 96 20.38 -3.63 4.08
N PHE A 97 21.37 -2.79 3.79
CA PHE A 97 22.13 -2.92 2.55
C PHE A 97 23.07 -4.11 2.70
N CYS A 98 22.97 -5.07 1.78
CA CYS A 98 24.03 -6.05 1.51
C CYS A 98 24.82 -5.56 0.28
#